data_AF-A0A6B3ACZ9-F1
#
_entry.id   AF-A0A6B3ACZ9-F1
#
_cell.length_a   1.000
_cell.length_b   1.000
_cell.length_c   1.000
_cell.angle_alpha   90.00
_cell.angle_beta   90.00
_cell.angle_gamma   90.00
#
_symmetry.space_group_name_H-M   'P 1'
#
loop_
_entity.id
_entity.type
_entity.pdbx_description
1 polymer ?
#
loop_
_entity_poly.entity_id
_entity_poly.type
_entity_poly.pdbx_seq_one_letter_code
_entity_poly.pdbx_strand_id
1 'polypeptide(L)'
;EVGQLHAAGRDPVTGGHAAYGLGFEAVADVRYRFLGAGAFGHGGVAGALGFADPRSGLAYGCTRRRCAFPGGPAPENERLVRAAHRAALAL
;
A
#
# COMPACT_ATOMS: atom_id res chain seq x y z
N GLU A 1 -17.50 2.17 -0.84
CA GLU A 1 -16.39 3.01 -0.34
C GLU A 1 -15.11 2.54 -1.02
N VAL A 2 -14.18 3.42 -1.40
CA VAL A 2 -13.07 3.08 -2.32
C VAL A 2 -12.13 1.97 -1.81
N GLY A 3 -12.10 1.70 -0.50
CA GLY A 3 -11.33 0.63 0.14
C GLY A 3 -12.05 -0.71 0.31
N GLN A 4 -13.31 -0.84 -0.09
CA GLN A 4 -14.00 -2.14 -0.10
C GLN A 4 -13.38 -3.06 -1.16
N LEU A 5 -13.17 -4.34 -0.83
CA LEU A 5 -12.66 -5.31 -1.81
C LEU A 5 -13.71 -5.60 -2.90
N HIS A 6 -13.30 -5.49 -4.15
CA HIS A 6 -14.08 -5.87 -5.33
C HIS A 6 -13.47 -7.06 -6.07
N ALA A 7 -12.15 -7.24 -5.97
CA ALA A 7 -11.44 -8.40 -6.50
C ALA A 7 -10.30 -8.78 -5.55
N ALA A 8 -10.15 -10.06 -5.24
CA ALA A 8 -9.04 -10.57 -4.45
C ALA A 8 -8.71 -12.01 -4.89
N GLY A 9 -7.43 -12.33 -5.02
CA GLY A 9 -7.01 -13.66 -5.45
C GLY A 9 -5.66 -13.66 -6.14
N ARG A 10 -5.39 -14.72 -6.91
CA ARG A 10 -4.19 -14.79 -7.74
C ARG A 10 -4.40 -13.95 -8.99
N ASP A 11 -3.54 -12.96 -9.19
CA ASP A 11 -3.49 -12.17 -10.39
C ASP A 11 -2.89 -13.02 -11.54
N PRO A 12 -3.60 -13.21 -12.67
CA PRO A 12 -3.10 -13.99 -13.79
C PRO A 12 -1.93 -13.32 -14.54
N VAL A 13 -1.74 -12.00 -14.41
CA VAL A 13 -0.67 -11.24 -15.07
C VAL A 13 0.62 -11.31 -14.27
N THR A 14 0.55 -10.99 -12.97
CA THR A 14 1.74 -10.98 -12.10
C THR A 14 2.01 -12.34 -11.46
N GLY A 15 1.03 -13.25 -11.47
CA GLY A 15 1.11 -14.59 -10.89
C GLY A 15 1.03 -14.63 -9.36
N GLY A 16 1.10 -13.47 -8.70
CA GLY A 16 1.06 -13.30 -7.25
C GLY A 16 -0.34 -13.06 -6.70
N HIS A 17 -0.45 -12.94 -5.37
CA HIS A 17 -1.71 -12.51 -4.75
C HIS A 17 -1.90 -11.00 -4.94
N ALA A 18 -3.10 -10.59 -5.32
CA ALA A 18 -3.49 -9.20 -5.42
C ALA A 18 -4.92 -9.01 -4.88
N ALA A 19 -5.19 -7.81 -4.37
CA ALA A 19 -6.49 -7.42 -3.87
C ALA A 19 -6.74 -5.95 -4.23
N TYR A 20 -7.93 -5.66 -4.73
CA TYR A 20 -8.31 -4.35 -5.28
C TYR A 20 -9.71 -3.95 -4.84
N GLY A 21 -9.85 -2.67 -4.52
CA GLY A 21 -11.12 -1.97 -4.50
C GLY A 21 -11.43 -1.33 -5.86
N LEU A 22 -12.27 -0.28 -5.87
CA LEU A 22 -12.60 0.43 -7.11
C LEU A 22 -11.45 1.37 -7.52
N GLY A 23 -10.50 0.84 -8.29
CA GLY A 23 -9.36 1.61 -8.84
C GLY A 23 -8.15 1.72 -7.91
N PHE A 24 -8.18 1.08 -6.74
CA PHE A 24 -7.10 1.13 -5.74
C PHE A 24 -6.66 -0.28 -5.33
N GLU A 25 -5.37 -0.45 -5.08
CA GLU A 25 -4.81 -1.61 -4.40
C GLU A 25 -5.22 -1.59 -2.92
N ALA A 26 -5.68 -2.72 -2.41
CA ALA A 26 -5.95 -2.92 -0.99
C ALA A 26 -4.63 -3.18 -0.25
N VAL A 27 -3.91 -2.10 0.06
CA VAL A 27 -2.52 -2.17 0.54
C VAL A 27 -2.36 -2.94 1.85
N ALA A 28 -3.39 -2.98 2.70
CA ALA A 28 -3.41 -3.77 3.93
C ALA A 28 -3.42 -5.29 3.65
N ASP A 29 -4.18 -5.73 2.63
CA ASP A 29 -4.31 -7.12 2.25
C ASP A 29 -3.10 -7.63 1.45
N VAL A 30 -2.54 -6.78 0.59
CA VAL A 30 -1.45 -7.16 -0.32
C VAL A 30 -0.09 -7.12 0.38
N ARG A 31 0.19 -6.11 1.22
CA ARG A 31 1.56 -5.85 1.71
C ARG A 31 1.66 -5.46 3.18
N TYR A 32 0.89 -4.46 3.61
CA TYR A 32 1.06 -3.83 4.92
C TYR A 32 -0.04 -4.26 5.89
N ARG A 33 -0.04 -5.53 6.30
CA ARG A 33 -1.07 -6.15 7.17
C ARG A 33 -1.31 -5.46 8.53
N PHE A 34 -0.43 -4.55 8.93
CA PHE A 34 -0.59 -3.77 10.15
C PHE A 34 -1.43 -2.49 9.97
N LEU A 35 -1.77 -2.12 8.73
CA LEU A 35 -2.71 -1.04 8.43
C LEU A 35 -4.15 -1.51 8.69
N GLY A 36 -5.05 -0.55 8.84
CA GLY A 36 -6.48 -0.79 9.00
C GLY A 36 -7.13 -1.47 7.79
N ALA A 37 -8.12 -2.32 8.07
CA ALA A 37 -8.97 -2.90 7.03
C ALA A 37 -9.65 -1.80 6.20
N GLY A 38 -9.53 -1.90 4.88
CA GLY A 38 -9.99 -0.89 3.94
C GLY A 38 -8.96 0.20 3.63
N ALA A 39 -7.70 0.08 4.08
CA ALA A 39 -6.63 0.95 3.60
C ALA A 39 -6.40 0.73 2.09
N PHE A 40 -6.37 1.83 1.34
CA PHE A 40 -6.39 1.81 -0.12
C PHE A 40 -5.35 2.75 -0.71
N GLY A 41 -4.76 2.36 -1.84
CA GLY A 41 -3.70 3.14 -2.47
C GLY A 41 -3.14 2.48 -3.73
N HIS A 42 -1.88 2.76 -4.06
CA HIS A 42 -1.17 2.08 -5.12
C HIS A 42 0.36 2.23 -5.00
N GLY A 43 1.07 1.14 -5.30
CA GLY A 43 2.53 1.15 -5.52
C GLY A 43 2.89 1.28 -7.00
N GLY A 44 3.88 2.11 -7.31
CA GLY A 44 4.47 2.18 -8.66
C GLY A 44 5.70 1.30 -8.80
N VAL A 45 5.96 0.80 -10.02
CA VAL A 45 7.12 -0.08 -10.32
C VAL A 45 8.49 0.54 -9.99
N ALA A 46 8.56 1.87 -9.94
CA ALA A 46 9.77 2.63 -9.57
C ALA A 46 9.97 2.74 -8.03
N GLY A 47 9.07 2.17 -7.24
CA GLY A 47 9.09 2.19 -5.78
C GLY A 47 8.36 3.38 -5.15
N ALA A 48 7.66 4.18 -5.94
CA ALA A 48 6.72 5.17 -5.40
C ALA A 48 5.55 4.48 -4.72
N LEU A 49 4.98 5.09 -3.70
CA LEU A 49 3.84 4.56 -2.96
C LEU A 49 2.96 5.70 -2.46
N GLY A 50 1.65 5.59 -2.66
CA GLY A 50 0.66 6.46 -2.04
C GLY A 50 -0.51 5.63 -1.52
N PHE A 51 -0.97 5.90 -0.31
CA PHE A 51 -2.18 5.27 0.24
C PHE A 51 -2.82 6.12 1.35
N ALA A 52 -4.06 5.78 1.68
CA ALA A 52 -4.76 6.24 2.88
C ALA A 52 -5.19 5.04 3.74
N ASP A 53 -5.04 5.18 5.05
CA ASP A 53 -5.60 4.31 6.09
C ASP A 53 -6.57 5.13 6.94
N PRO A 54 -7.88 5.12 6.60
CA PRO A 54 -8.88 5.91 7.31
C PRO A 54 -9.01 5.53 8.79
N ARG A 55 -8.70 4.30 9.17
CA ARG A 55 -8.88 3.83 10.56
C ARG A 55 -7.84 4.40 11.50
N SER A 56 -6.60 4.56 11.02
CA SER A 56 -5.54 5.21 11.79
C SER A 56 -5.44 6.72 11.50
N GLY A 57 -6.29 7.26 10.61
CA GLY A 57 -6.19 8.65 10.14
C GLY A 57 -4.89 8.96 9.38
N LEU A 58 -4.22 7.95 8.79
CA LEU A 58 -2.94 8.12 8.13
C LEU A 58 -3.12 8.29 6.61
N ALA A 59 -2.48 9.32 6.04
CA ALA A 59 -2.19 9.38 4.62
C ALA A 59 -0.67 9.32 4.42
N TYR A 60 -0.21 8.49 3.49
CA TYR A 60 1.22 8.30 3.19
C TYR A 60 1.50 8.54 1.72
N GLY A 61 2.59 9.25 1.43
CA GLY A 61 3.10 9.46 0.08
C GLY A 61 4.61 9.43 0.07
N CYS A 62 5.18 8.59 -0.81
CA CYS A 62 6.61 8.53 -1.07
C CYS A 62 6.86 8.55 -2.58
N THR A 63 7.53 9.60 -3.03
CA THR A 63 8.03 9.73 -4.41
C THR A 63 9.53 9.52 -4.43
N ARG A 64 10.05 8.97 -5.51
CA ARG A 64 11.48 8.71 -5.67
C ARG A 64 11.99 9.36 -6.96
N ARG A 65 13.18 9.93 -6.90
CA ARG A 65 13.86 10.51 -8.09
C ARG A 65 14.45 9.43 -9.01
N ARG A 66 14.83 8.28 -8.46
CA ARG A 66 15.41 7.15 -9.21
C ARG A 66 14.55 5.92 -8.99
N CYS A 67 14.41 5.07 -10.01
CA CYS A 67 13.73 3.79 -9.88
C CYS A 67 14.37 2.92 -8.79
N ALA A 68 13.56 2.10 -8.12
CA ALA A 68 14.07 1.09 -7.21
C ALA A 68 14.86 0.05 -8.02
N PHE A 69 15.89 -0.52 -7.43
CA PHE A 69 16.66 -1.60 -8.03
C PHE A 69 16.52 -2.85 -7.15
N PRO A 70 16.22 -4.03 -7.71
CA PRO A 70 16.06 -4.35 -9.15
C PRO A 70 14.71 -3.93 -9.77
N GLY A 71 13.86 -3.21 -9.03
CA GLY A 71 12.53 -2.77 -9.45
C GLY A 71 11.50 -3.08 -8.36
N GLY A 72 10.24 -2.70 -8.60
CA GLY A 72 9.14 -3.01 -7.70
C GLY A 72 9.09 -2.11 -6.46
N PRO A 73 8.51 -2.59 -5.34
CA PRO A 73 8.33 -1.80 -4.13
C PRO A 73 9.69 -1.38 -3.55
N ALA A 74 9.84 -0.10 -3.21
CA ALA A 74 11.06 0.37 -2.57
C ALA A 74 11.20 -0.26 -1.17
N PRO A 75 12.32 -0.94 -0.84
CA PRO A 75 12.48 -1.62 0.46
C PRO A 75 12.33 -0.69 1.66
N GLU A 76 12.67 0.59 1.50
CA GLU A 76 12.51 1.62 2.53
C GLU A 76 11.05 1.83 2.95
N ASN A 77 10.08 1.61 2.05
CA ASN A 77 8.66 1.85 2.33
C ASN A 77 8.16 0.98 3.49
N GLU A 78 8.62 -0.28 3.63
CA GLU A 78 8.20 -1.14 4.74
C GLU A 78 8.50 -0.51 6.11
N ARG A 79 9.70 0.04 6.28
CA ARG A 79 10.11 0.66 7.54
C ARG A 79 9.43 2.01 7.75
N LEU A 80 9.33 2.81 6.69
CA LEU A 80 8.73 4.15 6.75
C LEU A 80 7.23 4.09 7.03
N VAL A 81 6.49 3.20 6.36
CA VAL A 81 5.06 3.01 6.55
C VAL A 81 4.76 2.54 7.97
N ARG A 82 5.57 1.61 8.50
CA ARG A 82 5.45 1.14 9.88
C ARG A 82 5.70 2.25 10.90
N ALA A 83 6.71 3.10 10.66
CA ALA A 83 7.00 4.24 11.53
C ALA A 83 5.87 5.27 11.49
N ALA A 84 5.37 5.62 10.30
CA ALA A 84 4.26 6.56 10.14
C ALA A 84 2.98 6.07 10.81
N HIS A 85 2.63 4.79 10.64
CA HIS A 85 1.47 4.20 11.29
C HIS A 85 1.57 4.22 12.82
N ARG A 86 2.75 3.88 13.38
CA ARG A 86 2.97 3.98 14.84
C ARG A 86 2.84 5.41 15.36
N ALA A 87 3.31 6.39 14.59
CA ALA A 87 3.18 7.80 14.96
C ALA A 87 1.71 8.24 14.90
N ALA A 88 0.96 7.83 13.88
CA ALA A 88 -0.46 8.16 13.74
C ALA A 88 -1.31 7.60 14.89
N LEU A 89 -1.01 6.39 15.37
CA LEU A 89 -1.72 5.78 16.52
C LEU A 89 -1.35 6.39 17.88
N ALA A 90 -0.32 7.22 17.95
CA ALA A 90 0.10 7.87 19.21
C ALA A 90 -0.50 9.27 19.38
N LEU A 91 -1.29 9.74 18.41
CA LEU A 91 -2.06 11.00 18.45
C LEU A 91 -3.41 10.77 19.11
#